data_AF-A0A3N5HCB7-F1
#
_entry.id   AF-A0A3N5HCB7-F1
#
_cell.length_a   1.000
_cell.length_b   1.000
_cell.length_c   1.000
_cell.angle_alpha   90.00
_cell.angle_beta   90.00
_cell.angle_gamma   90.00
#
_symmetry.space_group_name_H-M   'P 1'
#
loop_
_entity.id
_entity.type
_entity.pdbx_description
1 polymer ?
#
loop_
_entity_poly.entity_id
_entity_poly.type
_entity_poly.pdbx_seq_one_letter_code
_entity_poly.pdbx_strand_id
1 'polypeptide(L)'
;SLLPGLPGPFRVRGVQTHGQSIPRGSAGQRTAVNLPGVATQDVRRGMVLVRAGELPETRSLDVELTLLPAAETALPRRRTLLLHLGTAQVEARLTLLDLPELAPGETGLAQLRLQGPVAALPGQRFILRGARPLPGRGATLAGGRVLTIGAPRRRRGAAELLAPMRGEDLDARLVWLARQSGYRGLTSGELAVRTASAAKTVQRALEVLSSKGQVLLVDRDRRLYVAGETFTALQSRALALFQAFHDRAPLEDALHREELRQRLSHDLDPRLLGRLVQALVERGTVESVGEGLRLKGRGRSLSLDEEAARTKAVAAISAGALAPPTLAEIGRMLSLPVERVAGLLQGPIADHTVVKVSEELCFHASAITELKQRLIAHLTEHREITTQQFKELVGGSRKFVIPLSEYFDREKVTLRVGEKRLLRRS
;
A
#
# COMPACT_ATOMS: atom_id res chain seq x y z
N SER A 1 10.35 15.29 -23.69
CA SER A 1 9.90 14.05 -24.34
C SER A 1 9.19 14.39 -25.63
N LEU A 2 9.19 13.48 -26.60
CA LEU A 2 8.40 13.59 -27.81
C LEU A 2 7.31 12.51 -27.74
N LEU A 3 6.08 12.92 -27.46
CA LEU A 3 4.99 12.00 -27.14
C LEU A 3 4.06 11.83 -28.35
N PRO A 4 3.53 10.63 -28.63
CA PRO A 4 3.78 9.39 -27.89
C PRO A 4 5.03 8.63 -28.38
N GLY A 5 5.64 7.84 -27.50
CA GLY A 5 6.59 6.78 -27.84
C GLY A 5 8.08 7.10 -27.65
N LEU A 6 8.46 8.36 -27.48
CA LEU A 6 9.85 8.76 -27.30
C LEU A 6 10.04 9.51 -25.98
N PRO A 7 10.29 8.79 -24.86
CA PRO A 7 10.61 9.42 -23.59
C PRO A 7 11.93 10.18 -23.70
N GLY A 8 11.94 11.41 -23.18
CA GLY A 8 13.16 12.21 -23.07
C GLY A 8 13.93 11.93 -21.77
N PRO A 9 14.82 12.83 -21.35
CA PRO A 9 14.95 14.22 -21.82
C PRO A 9 15.70 14.34 -23.16
N PHE A 10 15.27 15.30 -24.00
CA PHE A 10 15.99 15.71 -25.21
C PHE A 10 16.50 17.14 -25.03
N ARG A 11 17.74 17.41 -25.45
CA ARG A 11 18.31 18.75 -25.42
C ARG A 11 17.96 19.49 -26.70
N VAL A 12 17.41 20.69 -26.59
CA VAL A 12 17.19 21.57 -27.76
C VAL A 12 18.51 22.26 -28.12
N ARG A 13 19.02 22.04 -29.33
CA ARG A 13 20.27 22.67 -29.81
C ARG A 13 20.04 24.03 -30.48
N GLY A 14 18.89 24.20 -31.11
CA GLY A 14 18.55 25.41 -31.84
C GLY A 14 17.08 25.45 -32.20
N VAL A 15 16.58 26.66 -32.42
CA VAL A 15 15.18 26.94 -32.72
C VAL A 15 15.13 27.90 -33.90
N GLN A 16 14.25 27.65 -34.87
CA GLN A 16 14.07 28.49 -36.04
C GLN A 16 12.60 28.77 -36.32
N THR A 17 12.30 29.95 -36.87
CA THR A 17 10.98 30.31 -37.38
C THR A 17 11.15 30.93 -38.77
N HIS A 18 10.38 30.46 -39.76
CA HIS A 18 10.50 30.87 -41.17
C HIS A 18 11.94 30.83 -41.71
N GLY A 19 12.73 29.83 -41.31
CA GLY A 19 14.12 29.64 -41.74
C GLY A 19 15.17 30.48 -41.00
N GLN A 20 14.75 31.40 -40.12
CA GLN A 20 15.66 32.24 -39.33
C GLN A 20 15.86 31.68 -37.93
N SER A 21 17.10 31.69 -37.44
CA SER A 21 17.45 31.27 -36.08
C SER A 21 16.95 32.28 -35.06
N ILE A 22 16.28 31.78 -34.02
CA ILE A 22 15.75 32.60 -32.92
C ILE A 22 16.19 32.04 -31.57
N PRO A 23 16.41 32.90 -30.56
CA PRO A 23 16.83 32.43 -29.24
C PRO A 23 15.70 31.71 -28.48
N ARG A 24 14.43 32.04 -28.76
CA ARG A 24 13.24 31.49 -28.10
C ARG A 24 12.05 31.48 -29.06
N GLY A 25 11.32 30.37 -29.11
CA GLY A 25 10.03 30.29 -29.80
C GLY A 25 8.86 30.53 -28.84
N SER A 26 7.81 31.19 -29.32
CA SER A 26 6.61 31.52 -28.55
C SER A 26 5.37 30.81 -29.08
N ALA A 27 4.35 30.66 -28.22
CA ALA A 27 3.07 30.10 -28.63
C ALA A 27 2.45 30.89 -29.79
N GLY A 28 1.82 30.19 -30.74
CA GLY A 28 1.27 30.78 -31.97
C GLY A 28 2.22 30.78 -33.17
N GLN A 29 3.50 30.45 -32.98
CA GLN A 29 4.48 30.40 -34.06
C GLN A 29 4.64 28.97 -34.64
N ARG A 30 4.92 28.89 -35.94
CA ARG A 30 5.43 27.66 -36.56
C ARG A 30 6.94 27.60 -36.36
N THR A 31 7.36 26.71 -35.48
CA THR A 31 8.74 26.63 -35.01
C THR A 31 9.38 25.31 -35.40
N ALA A 32 10.58 25.36 -35.99
CA ALA A 32 11.45 24.21 -36.18
C ALA A 32 12.39 24.09 -34.97
N VAL A 33 12.51 22.88 -34.42
CA VAL A 33 13.31 22.61 -33.21
C VAL A 33 14.33 21.53 -33.55
N ASN A 34 15.61 21.82 -33.32
CA ASN A 34 16.69 20.86 -33.51
C ASN A 34 16.86 20.00 -32.24
N LEU A 35 16.59 18.70 -32.37
CA LEU A 35 16.69 17.69 -31.30
C LEU A 35 17.77 16.66 -31.67
N PRO A 36 19.02 16.83 -31.21
CA PRO A 36 20.07 15.85 -31.42
C PRO A 36 19.70 14.50 -30.80
N GLY A 37 20.03 13.41 -31.51
CA GLY A 37 19.75 12.04 -31.06
C GLY A 37 18.33 11.54 -31.33
N VAL A 38 17.48 12.34 -31.98
CA VAL A 38 16.16 11.88 -32.48
C VAL A 38 16.27 11.69 -33.98
N ALA A 39 16.11 10.44 -34.45
CA ALA A 39 16.16 10.16 -35.87
C ALA A 39 14.84 10.57 -36.55
N THR A 40 14.92 11.04 -37.79
CA THR A 40 13.74 11.55 -38.52
C THR A 40 12.68 10.48 -38.75
N GLN A 41 13.08 9.21 -38.91
CA GLN A 41 12.18 8.08 -39.07
C GLN A 41 11.37 7.76 -37.80
N ASP A 42 11.87 8.16 -36.62
CA ASP A 42 11.18 7.95 -35.35
C ASP A 42 10.14 9.04 -35.09
N VAL A 43 10.14 10.12 -35.89
CA VAL A 43 9.22 11.24 -35.77
C VAL A 43 8.09 11.11 -36.77
N ARG A 44 6.86 11.17 -36.26
CA ARG A 44 5.65 11.16 -37.10
C ARG A 44 4.71 12.29 -36.73
N ARG A 45 3.87 12.67 -37.71
CA ARG A 45 2.78 13.63 -37.48
C ARG A 45 1.89 13.15 -36.34
N GLY A 46 1.50 14.09 -35.47
CA GLY A 46 0.73 13.82 -34.26
C GLY A 46 1.57 13.68 -33.00
N MET A 47 2.90 13.65 -33.12
CA MET A 47 3.77 13.78 -31.95
C MET A 47 3.83 15.21 -31.42
N VAL A 48 3.98 15.34 -30.11
CA VAL A 48 4.03 16.61 -29.38
C VAL A 48 5.31 16.65 -28.55
N LEU A 49 6.10 17.70 -28.74
CA LEU A 49 7.28 17.97 -27.91
C LEU A 49 6.83 18.63 -26.61
N VAL A 50 7.10 17.98 -25.49
CA VAL A 50 6.75 18.45 -24.14
C VAL A 50 7.95 18.41 -23.22
N ARG A 51 7.89 19.15 -22.11
CA ARG A 51 8.88 18.96 -21.04
C ARG A 51 8.78 17.52 -20.51
N ALA A 52 9.93 16.90 -20.29
CA ALA A 52 9.97 15.51 -19.83
C ALA A 52 9.26 15.37 -18.48
N GLY A 53 8.39 14.36 -18.37
CA GLY A 53 7.65 14.04 -17.14
C GLY A 53 6.40 14.90 -16.86
N GLU A 54 6.14 15.98 -17.63
CA GLU A 54 4.97 16.84 -17.37
C GLU A 54 3.67 16.26 -17.91
N LEU A 55 3.65 15.79 -19.16
CA LEU A 55 2.44 15.28 -19.80
C LEU A 55 2.48 13.75 -19.92
N PRO A 56 1.48 13.00 -19.40
CA PRO A 56 1.39 11.57 -19.64
C PRO A 56 0.81 11.28 -21.03
N GLU A 57 1.19 10.13 -21.58
CA GLU A 57 0.48 9.54 -22.71
C GLU A 57 -0.85 8.94 -22.23
N THR A 58 -1.90 9.09 -23.05
CA THR A 58 -3.22 8.55 -22.71
C THR A 58 -3.87 7.83 -23.88
N ARG A 59 -4.63 6.78 -23.56
CA ARG A 59 -5.52 6.05 -24.48
C ARG A 59 -6.99 6.22 -24.13
N SER A 60 -7.30 7.05 -23.13
CA SER A 60 -8.65 7.25 -22.61
C SER A 60 -8.88 8.73 -22.36
N LEU A 61 -9.95 9.27 -22.95
CA LEU A 61 -10.36 10.66 -22.80
C LEU A 61 -11.82 10.69 -22.39
N ASP A 62 -12.16 11.40 -21.31
CA ASP A 62 -13.54 11.81 -21.09
C ASP A 62 -13.73 13.17 -21.79
N VAL A 63 -14.80 13.30 -22.58
CA VAL A 63 -15.01 14.43 -23.49
C VAL A 63 -16.44 14.96 -23.42
N GLU A 64 -16.56 16.25 -23.68
CA GLU A 64 -17.83 16.88 -24.07
C GLU A 64 -17.81 17.02 -25.59
N LEU A 65 -18.84 16.52 -26.26
CA LEU A 65 -18.93 16.56 -27.71
C LEU A 65 -20.30 17.03 -28.18
N THR A 66 -20.31 17.74 -29.29
CA THR A 66 -21.50 18.24 -29.96
C THR A 66 -21.59 17.57 -31.33
N LEU A 67 -22.70 16.90 -31.61
CA LEU A 67 -22.97 16.38 -32.94
C LEU A 67 -23.34 17.54 -33.86
N LEU A 68 -22.77 17.60 -35.07
CA LEU A 68 -23.10 18.68 -35.99
C LEU A 68 -24.60 18.65 -36.37
N PRO A 69 -25.29 19.79 -36.46
CA PRO A 69 -26.69 19.85 -36.92
C PRO A 69 -26.90 19.27 -38.33
N ALA A 70 -25.86 19.29 -39.15
CA ALA A 70 -25.86 18.74 -40.51
C ALA A 70 -25.67 17.21 -40.57
N ALA A 71 -25.58 16.53 -39.44
CA ALA A 71 -25.52 15.07 -39.41
C ALA A 71 -26.89 14.50 -39.81
N GLU A 72 -26.90 13.56 -40.76
CA GLU A 72 -28.13 12.94 -41.28
C GLU A 72 -28.83 12.05 -40.24
N THR A 73 -28.06 11.47 -39.32
CA THR A 73 -28.57 10.52 -38.32
C THR A 73 -28.01 10.83 -36.95
N ALA A 74 -28.78 10.52 -35.91
CA ALA A 74 -28.29 10.52 -34.53
C ALA A 74 -27.03 9.65 -34.38
N LEU A 75 -26.14 10.06 -33.48
CA LEU A 75 -24.94 9.31 -33.17
C LEU A 75 -25.28 8.24 -32.12
N PRO A 76 -25.16 6.94 -32.44
CA PRO A 76 -25.51 5.89 -31.48
C PRO A 76 -24.54 5.90 -30.30
N ARG A 77 -24.97 5.31 -29.16
CA ARG A 77 -24.18 5.20 -27.92
C ARG A 77 -22.74 4.78 -28.16
N ARG A 78 -22.50 3.81 -29.03
CA ARG A 78 -21.17 3.28 -29.33
C ARG A 78 -20.90 3.38 -30.81
N ARG A 79 -19.78 4.02 -31.17
CA ARG A 79 -19.33 4.11 -32.55
C ARG A 79 -17.82 4.25 -32.60
N THR A 80 -17.21 3.68 -33.63
CA THR A 80 -15.80 3.93 -33.94
C THR A 80 -15.70 5.11 -34.90
N LEU A 81 -14.87 6.09 -34.56
CA LEU A 81 -14.67 7.33 -35.32
C LEU A 81 -13.17 7.65 -35.37
N LEU A 82 -12.78 8.50 -36.31
CA LEU A 82 -11.41 9.01 -36.39
C LEU A 82 -11.31 10.31 -35.59
N LEU A 83 -10.52 10.28 -34.51
CA LEU A 83 -10.22 11.44 -33.68
C LEU A 83 -9.08 12.25 -34.29
N HIS A 84 -9.34 13.54 -34.48
CA HIS A 84 -8.35 14.55 -34.82
C HIS A 84 -8.12 15.44 -33.60
N LEU A 85 -6.93 15.34 -33.01
CA LEU A 85 -6.52 16.11 -31.84
C LEU A 85 -5.19 16.80 -32.13
N GLY A 86 -5.21 18.12 -32.28
CA GLY A 86 -4.05 18.86 -32.80
C GLY A 86 -3.63 18.33 -34.17
N THR A 87 -2.40 17.83 -34.29
CA THR A 87 -1.90 17.19 -35.52
C THR A 87 -2.08 15.67 -35.54
N ALA A 88 -2.53 15.06 -34.44
CA ALA A 88 -2.70 13.62 -34.31
C ALA A 88 -4.00 13.15 -34.96
N GLN A 89 -3.93 11.96 -35.54
CA GLN A 89 -5.07 11.21 -36.08
C GLN A 89 -5.03 9.82 -35.48
N VAL A 90 -6.11 9.43 -34.80
CA VAL A 90 -6.19 8.12 -34.13
C VAL A 90 -7.62 7.60 -34.16
N GLU A 91 -7.79 6.31 -34.38
CA GLU A 91 -9.09 5.68 -34.25
C GLU A 91 -9.53 5.69 -32.77
N ALA A 92 -10.76 6.14 -32.54
CA ALA A 92 -11.37 6.29 -31.23
C ALA A 92 -12.71 5.56 -31.18
N ARG A 93 -12.84 4.62 -30.25
CA ARG A 93 -14.11 4.03 -29.87
C ARG A 93 -14.82 4.96 -28.89
N LEU A 94 -15.88 5.60 -29.37
CA LEU A 94 -16.75 6.46 -28.59
C LEU A 94 -17.76 5.62 -27.79
N THR A 95 -18.04 6.04 -26.56
CA THR A 95 -19.15 5.55 -25.74
C THR A 95 -19.83 6.73 -25.05
N LEU A 96 -21.08 7.06 -25.41
CA LEU A 96 -21.90 8.04 -24.70
C LEU A 96 -22.15 7.54 -23.26
N LEU A 97 -22.06 8.44 -22.29
CA LEU A 97 -22.16 8.08 -20.87
C LEU A 97 -23.62 7.91 -20.45
N ASP A 98 -24.46 8.87 -20.80
CA ASP A 98 -25.84 8.95 -20.28
C ASP A 98 -26.90 8.71 -21.34
N LEU A 99 -26.60 9.11 -22.58
CA LEU A 99 -27.57 9.03 -23.67
C LEU A 99 -27.50 7.69 -24.40
N PRO A 100 -28.64 7.15 -24.89
CA PRO A 100 -28.67 6.02 -25.81
C PRO A 100 -28.22 6.43 -27.23
N GLU A 101 -28.46 7.67 -27.61
CA GLU A 101 -28.05 8.29 -28.86
C GLU A 101 -27.95 9.81 -28.67
N LEU A 102 -27.18 10.49 -29.50
CA LEU A 102 -27.01 11.94 -29.48
C LEU A 102 -27.60 12.53 -30.77
N ALA A 103 -28.61 13.38 -30.65
CA ALA A 103 -29.30 13.97 -31.80
C ALA A 103 -28.45 15.05 -32.50
N PRO A 104 -28.68 15.33 -33.80
CA PRO A 104 -27.97 16.41 -34.50
C PRO A 104 -28.15 17.76 -33.79
N GLY A 105 -27.04 18.47 -33.53
CA GLY A 105 -27.03 19.73 -32.79
C GLY A 105 -26.98 19.57 -31.26
N GLU A 106 -27.18 18.36 -30.74
CA GLU A 106 -27.13 18.09 -29.30
C GLU A 106 -25.69 17.97 -28.80
N THR A 107 -25.48 18.34 -27.54
CA THR A 107 -24.20 18.18 -26.84
C THR A 107 -24.35 17.15 -25.73
N GLY A 108 -23.39 16.22 -25.68
CA GLY A 108 -23.38 15.15 -24.68
C GLY A 108 -21.99 14.80 -24.20
N LEU A 109 -21.95 13.98 -23.15
CA LEU A 109 -20.72 13.48 -22.56
C LEU A 109 -20.42 12.06 -23.05
N ALA A 110 -19.16 11.84 -23.40
CA ALA A 110 -18.69 10.54 -23.86
C ALA A 110 -17.31 10.21 -23.32
N GLN A 111 -16.99 8.93 -23.36
CA GLN A 111 -15.62 8.44 -23.21
C GLN A 111 -15.10 7.99 -24.57
N LEU A 112 -13.90 8.43 -24.93
CA LEU A 112 -13.15 7.98 -26.11
C LEU A 112 -12.06 7.02 -25.66
N ARG A 113 -12.04 5.82 -26.23
CA ARG A 113 -11.00 4.81 -26.06
C ARG A 113 -10.20 4.71 -27.35
N LEU A 114 -8.92 5.02 -27.29
CA LEU A 114 -8.08 5.22 -28.46
C LEU A 114 -7.30 3.93 -28.78
N GLN A 115 -7.18 3.61 -30.07
CA GLN A 115 -6.35 2.47 -30.52
C GLN A 115 -4.85 2.72 -30.24
N GLY A 116 -4.41 3.96 -30.29
CA GLY A 116 -3.04 4.38 -29.98
C GLY A 116 -3.00 5.47 -28.89
N PRO A 117 -1.86 5.60 -28.18
CA PRO A 117 -1.67 6.69 -27.23
C PRO A 117 -1.61 8.04 -27.94
N VAL A 118 -2.08 9.09 -27.26
CA VAL A 118 -1.94 10.49 -27.67
C VAL A 118 -1.47 11.35 -26.51
N ALA A 119 -0.90 12.50 -26.83
CA ALA A 119 -0.68 13.59 -25.90
C ALA A 119 -1.88 14.54 -25.97
N ALA A 120 -2.62 14.66 -24.87
CA ALA A 120 -3.84 15.45 -24.79
C ALA A 120 -3.82 16.34 -23.54
N LEU A 121 -4.41 17.54 -23.65
CA LEU A 121 -4.64 18.42 -22.51
C LEU A 121 -6.14 18.60 -22.26
N PRO A 122 -6.57 18.70 -21.00
CA PRO A 122 -7.91 19.19 -20.66
C PRO A 122 -8.18 20.56 -21.30
N GLY A 123 -9.41 20.76 -21.76
CA GLY A 123 -9.83 21.94 -22.52
C GLY A 123 -9.45 21.91 -24.01
N GLN A 124 -8.58 21.00 -24.44
CA GLN A 124 -8.16 20.92 -25.84
C GLN A 124 -9.33 20.53 -26.75
N ARG A 125 -9.52 21.30 -27.81
CA ARG A 125 -10.56 21.03 -28.82
C ARG A 125 -10.14 19.91 -29.76
N PHE A 126 -11.12 19.12 -30.20
CA PHE A 126 -10.91 18.05 -31.15
C PHE A 126 -12.05 17.96 -32.16
N ILE A 127 -11.82 17.19 -33.22
CA ILE A 127 -12.80 16.87 -34.24
C ILE A 127 -12.93 15.35 -34.35
N LEU A 128 -14.15 14.85 -34.50
CA LEU A 128 -14.45 13.45 -34.80
C LEU A 128 -14.96 13.34 -36.24
N ARG A 129 -14.30 12.49 -37.01
CA ARG A 129 -14.67 12.20 -38.39
C ARG A 129 -15.21 10.79 -38.53
N GLY A 130 -16.24 10.64 -39.35
CA GLY A 130 -16.77 9.35 -39.76
C GLY A 130 -16.00 8.76 -40.93
N ALA A 131 -16.42 7.57 -41.36
CA ALA A 131 -15.90 6.94 -42.58
C ALA A 131 -16.52 7.54 -43.86
N ARG A 132 -17.74 8.11 -43.78
CA ARG A 132 -18.44 8.72 -44.92
C ARG A 132 -18.34 10.25 -44.89
N PRO A 133 -18.11 10.91 -46.04
CA PRO A 133 -18.19 12.36 -46.16
C PRO A 133 -19.62 12.87 -46.03
N LEU A 134 -19.81 13.98 -45.32
CA LEU A 134 -21.02 14.79 -45.26
C LEU A 134 -20.94 15.94 -46.29
N PRO A 135 -22.05 16.29 -46.95
CA PRO A 135 -22.10 17.42 -47.89
C PRO A 135 -21.58 18.72 -47.26
N GLY A 136 -20.63 19.40 -47.94
CA GLY A 136 -20.08 20.70 -47.51
C GLY A 136 -19.19 20.70 -46.25
N ARG A 137 -19.01 19.56 -45.56
CA ARG A 137 -18.23 19.47 -44.30
C ARG A 137 -17.20 18.34 -44.28
N GLY A 138 -17.04 17.66 -45.42
CA GLY A 138 -16.21 16.45 -45.52
C GLY A 138 -16.67 15.39 -44.52
N ALA A 139 -15.80 14.50 -44.08
CA ALA A 139 -16.19 13.43 -43.14
C ALA A 139 -16.40 13.86 -41.68
N THR A 140 -16.52 15.16 -41.38
CA THR A 140 -16.63 15.67 -40.00
C THR A 140 -18.02 15.44 -39.44
N LEU A 141 -18.16 14.67 -38.37
CA LEU A 141 -19.44 14.36 -37.72
C LEU A 141 -19.67 15.20 -36.46
N ALA A 142 -18.67 15.31 -35.60
CA ALA A 142 -18.79 15.97 -34.30
C ALA A 142 -17.52 16.73 -33.94
N GLY A 143 -17.65 17.71 -33.04
CA GLY A 143 -16.54 18.43 -32.43
C GLY A 143 -16.71 18.45 -30.92
N GLY A 144 -15.65 18.78 -30.19
CA GLY A 144 -15.75 18.80 -28.74
C GLY A 144 -14.49 19.29 -28.05
N ARG A 145 -14.48 19.15 -26.72
CA ARG A 145 -13.33 19.42 -25.87
C ARG A 145 -13.02 18.26 -24.94
N VAL A 146 -11.74 18.05 -24.69
CA VAL A 146 -11.28 17.09 -23.69
C VAL A 146 -11.60 17.61 -22.30
N LEU A 147 -12.27 16.81 -21.47
CA LEU A 147 -12.52 17.14 -20.07
C LEU A 147 -11.43 16.54 -19.20
N THR A 148 -11.13 15.25 -19.39
CA THR A 148 -10.13 14.54 -18.57
C THR A 148 -9.31 13.57 -19.40
N ILE A 149 -8.10 13.30 -18.92
CA ILE A 149 -7.13 12.38 -19.55
C ILE A 149 -6.85 11.20 -18.62
N GLY A 150 -6.61 10.03 -19.21
CA GLY A 150 -6.23 8.83 -18.46
C GLY A 150 -7.35 8.30 -17.57
N ALA A 151 -8.61 8.58 -17.91
CA ALA A 151 -9.76 8.17 -17.12
C ALA A 151 -9.94 6.64 -17.15
N PRO A 152 -10.30 6.01 -16.01
CA PRO A 152 -10.68 4.61 -15.99
C PRO A 152 -11.96 4.39 -16.81
N ARG A 153 -12.28 3.12 -17.09
CA ARG A 153 -13.51 2.78 -17.79
C ARG A 153 -14.72 3.33 -17.03
N ARG A 154 -15.51 4.19 -17.65
CA ARG A 154 -16.76 4.70 -17.04
C ARG A 154 -17.90 3.71 -17.24
N ARG A 155 -18.77 3.61 -16.24
CA ARG A 155 -20.06 2.91 -16.33
C ARG A 155 -21.12 3.87 -16.89
N ARG A 156 -22.29 3.34 -17.25
CA ARG A 156 -23.45 4.17 -17.65
C ARG A 156 -23.87 5.06 -16.48
N GLY A 157 -24.29 6.29 -16.75
CA GLY A 157 -24.73 7.25 -15.72
C GLY A 157 -23.58 7.96 -15.00
N ALA A 158 -22.38 7.97 -15.58
CA ALA A 158 -21.20 8.58 -14.97
C ALA A 158 -21.01 10.06 -15.35
N ALA A 159 -21.97 10.72 -16.01
CA ALA A 159 -21.81 12.12 -16.37
C ALA A 159 -21.76 13.08 -15.18
N GLU A 160 -22.57 12.84 -14.14
CA GLU A 160 -22.56 13.70 -12.94
C GLU A 160 -21.18 13.75 -12.31
N LEU A 161 -20.44 12.64 -12.41
CA LEU A 161 -19.05 12.58 -12.01
C LEU A 161 -18.18 13.60 -12.75
N LEU A 162 -18.50 13.94 -14.00
CA LEU A 162 -17.71 14.89 -14.79
C LEU A 162 -18.15 16.35 -14.61
N ALA A 163 -19.22 16.62 -13.85
CA ALA A 163 -19.73 17.97 -13.66
C ALA A 163 -18.65 18.98 -13.21
N PRO A 164 -17.75 18.66 -12.24
CA PRO A 164 -16.69 19.58 -11.84
C PRO A 164 -15.71 19.92 -12.97
N MET A 165 -15.45 18.98 -13.88
CA MET A 165 -14.53 19.17 -15.00
C MET A 165 -15.15 19.96 -16.16
N ARG A 166 -16.48 20.14 -16.17
CA ARG A 166 -17.17 21.00 -17.13
C ARG A 166 -17.09 22.47 -16.74
N GLY A 167 -17.11 22.75 -15.44
CA GLY A 167 -17.00 24.10 -14.88
C GLY A 167 -15.58 24.67 -14.93
N GLU A 168 -15.47 25.95 -14.62
CA GLU A 168 -14.19 26.68 -14.63
C GLU A 168 -13.50 26.71 -13.26
N ASP A 169 -14.23 26.40 -12.19
CA ASP A 169 -13.71 26.37 -10.83
C ASP A 169 -12.52 25.41 -10.70
N LEU A 170 -11.35 25.99 -10.41
CA LEU A 170 -10.12 25.23 -10.24
C LEU A 170 -10.16 24.38 -8.97
N ASP A 171 -10.73 24.89 -7.89
CA ASP A 171 -10.76 24.22 -6.59
C ASP A 171 -11.58 22.93 -6.68
N ALA A 172 -12.79 23.03 -7.26
CA ALA A 172 -13.64 21.86 -7.53
C ALA A 172 -12.95 20.82 -8.42
N ARG A 173 -12.23 21.25 -9.46
CA ARG A 173 -11.48 20.34 -10.35
C ARG A 173 -10.33 19.64 -9.64
N LEU A 174 -9.59 20.35 -8.78
CA LEU A 174 -8.48 19.77 -8.01
C LEU A 174 -8.96 18.74 -7.00
N VAL A 175 -10.00 19.06 -6.23
CA VAL A 175 -10.62 18.12 -5.27
C VAL A 175 -11.15 16.89 -6.00
N TRP A 176 -11.82 17.10 -7.13
CA TRP A 176 -12.33 16.00 -7.94
C TRP A 176 -11.20 15.09 -8.46
N LEU A 177 -10.12 15.65 -9.01
CA LEU A 177 -8.98 14.88 -9.50
C LEU A 177 -8.30 14.09 -8.37
N ALA A 178 -8.13 14.71 -7.19
CA ALA A 178 -7.58 14.05 -6.02
C ALA A 178 -8.46 12.87 -5.59
N ARG A 179 -9.79 13.00 -5.60
CA ARG A 179 -10.73 11.91 -5.32
C ARG A 179 -10.61 10.78 -6.34
N GLN A 180 -10.57 11.11 -7.64
CA GLN A 180 -10.47 10.10 -8.70
C GLN A 180 -9.16 9.31 -8.65
N SER A 181 -8.10 9.87 -8.05
CA SER A 181 -6.82 9.18 -7.90
C SER A 181 -6.80 8.11 -6.80
N GLY A 182 -7.80 8.11 -5.92
CA GLY A 182 -7.88 7.17 -4.79
C GLY A 182 -6.62 7.23 -3.92
N TYR A 183 -6.06 6.05 -3.61
CA TYR A 183 -4.88 5.92 -2.74
C TYR A 183 -3.56 6.26 -3.42
N ARG A 184 -3.50 6.27 -4.75
CA ARG A 184 -2.29 6.67 -5.50
C ARG A 184 -1.96 8.13 -5.26
N GLY A 185 -2.99 8.98 -5.13
CA GLY A 185 -2.82 10.42 -5.12
C GLY A 185 -2.37 10.98 -6.48
N LEU A 186 -2.15 12.30 -6.49
CA LEU A 186 -1.56 13.02 -7.62
C LEU A 186 -0.54 14.03 -7.10
N THR A 187 0.55 14.19 -7.83
CA THR A 187 1.53 15.25 -7.57
C THR A 187 0.96 16.62 -7.99
N SER A 188 1.50 17.70 -7.44
CA SER A 188 1.13 19.07 -7.87
C SER A 188 1.37 19.29 -9.37
N GLY A 189 2.41 18.67 -9.94
CA GLY A 189 2.69 18.70 -11.37
C GLY A 189 1.62 17.98 -12.21
N GLU A 190 1.25 16.76 -11.81
CA GLU A 190 0.15 16.04 -12.47
C GLU A 190 -1.17 16.80 -12.37
N LEU A 191 -1.47 17.41 -11.23
CA LEU A 191 -2.67 18.22 -11.04
C LEU A 191 -2.66 19.47 -11.94
N ALA A 192 -1.51 20.14 -12.08
CA ALA A 192 -1.38 21.28 -12.97
C ALA A 192 -1.65 20.92 -14.43
N VAL A 193 -1.11 19.78 -14.87
CA VAL A 193 -1.31 19.27 -16.23
C VAL A 193 -2.76 18.84 -16.46
N ARG A 194 -3.36 18.12 -15.50
CA ARG A 194 -4.75 17.64 -15.56
C ARG A 194 -5.80 18.73 -15.32
N THR A 195 -5.39 19.95 -14.97
CA THR A 195 -6.25 21.14 -14.93
C THR A 195 -5.90 22.17 -16.01
N ALA A 196 -4.90 21.87 -16.85
CA ALA A 196 -4.31 22.80 -17.82
C ALA A 196 -4.01 24.19 -17.21
N SER A 197 -3.51 24.21 -15.98
CA SER A 197 -3.31 25.42 -15.18
C SER A 197 -1.84 25.61 -14.81
N ALA A 198 -1.44 26.87 -14.60
CA ALA A 198 -0.06 27.18 -14.20
C ALA A 198 0.27 26.58 -12.82
N ALA A 199 1.47 26.00 -12.70
CA ALA A 199 1.91 25.32 -11.47
C ALA A 199 1.81 26.20 -10.21
N LYS A 200 2.11 27.51 -10.33
CA LYS A 200 2.01 28.47 -9.22
C LYS A 200 0.57 28.69 -8.77
N THR A 201 -0.38 28.74 -9.70
CA THR A 201 -1.82 28.88 -9.38
C THR A 201 -2.34 27.63 -8.68
N VAL A 202 -1.97 26.46 -9.18
CA VAL A 202 -2.35 25.16 -8.59
C VAL A 202 -1.77 25.02 -7.19
N GLN A 203 -0.51 25.40 -6.99
CA GLN A 203 0.13 25.36 -5.68
C GLN A 203 -0.61 26.21 -4.64
N ARG A 204 -0.99 27.45 -5.00
CA ARG A 204 -1.77 28.34 -4.11
C ARG A 204 -3.14 27.77 -3.77
N ALA A 205 -3.84 27.23 -4.78
CA ALA A 205 -5.14 26.58 -4.58
C ALA A 205 -5.01 25.36 -3.63
N LEU A 206 -3.98 24.53 -3.82
CA LEU A 206 -3.72 23.37 -2.96
C LEU A 206 -3.44 23.76 -1.51
N GLU A 207 -2.73 24.87 -1.26
CA GLU A 207 -2.50 25.38 0.10
C GLU A 207 -3.82 25.76 0.80
N VAL A 208 -4.73 26.43 0.09
CA VAL A 208 -6.06 26.78 0.60
C VAL A 208 -6.93 25.53 0.80
N LEU A 209 -6.90 24.58 -0.13
CA LEU A 209 -7.67 23.33 -0.01
C LEU A 209 -7.14 22.44 1.12
N SER A 210 -5.83 22.48 1.38
CA SER A 210 -5.22 21.76 2.51
C SER A 210 -5.57 22.38 3.86
N SER A 211 -5.66 23.70 3.98
CA SER A 211 -6.13 24.32 5.23
C SER A 211 -7.59 24.00 5.53
N LYS A 212 -8.42 23.82 4.49
CA LYS A 212 -9.82 23.35 4.59
C LYS A 212 -9.95 21.83 4.80
N GLY A 213 -8.85 21.07 4.76
CA GLY A 213 -8.87 19.60 4.87
C GLY A 213 -9.50 18.87 3.69
N GLN A 214 -9.74 19.54 2.55
CA GLN A 214 -10.32 18.92 1.35
C GLN A 214 -9.30 18.13 0.54
N VAL A 215 -8.03 18.53 0.62
CA VAL A 215 -6.90 17.82 -0.01
C VAL A 215 -5.74 17.76 0.98
N LEU A 216 -5.16 16.60 1.20
CA LEU A 216 -4.07 16.39 2.15
C LEU A 216 -2.73 16.23 1.42
N LEU A 217 -1.71 16.97 1.88
CA LEU A 217 -0.33 16.78 1.45
C LEU A 217 0.30 15.59 2.19
N VAL A 218 0.55 14.51 1.46
CA VAL A 218 1.03 13.24 2.01
C VAL A 218 2.56 13.18 2.02
N ASP A 219 3.18 13.58 0.91
CA ASP A 219 4.63 13.60 0.71
C ASP A 219 5.07 15.00 0.26
N ARG A 220 5.92 15.66 1.05
CA ARG A 220 6.43 17.01 0.77
C ARG A 220 7.45 17.02 -0.37
N ASP A 221 8.26 15.97 -0.49
CA ASP A 221 9.35 15.90 -1.46
C ASP A 221 8.78 15.75 -2.87
N ARG A 222 7.83 14.82 -3.02
CA ARG A 222 7.11 14.58 -4.28
C ARG A 222 5.95 15.55 -4.51
N ARG A 223 5.59 16.34 -3.48
CA ARG A 223 4.36 17.15 -3.42
C ARG A 223 3.13 16.32 -3.81
N LEU A 224 2.96 15.17 -3.15
CA LEU A 224 1.89 14.21 -3.40
C LEU A 224 0.65 14.57 -2.57
N TYR A 225 -0.49 14.67 -3.25
CA TYR A 225 -1.77 15.05 -2.65
C TYR A 225 -2.81 13.94 -2.80
N VAL A 226 -3.65 13.78 -1.77
CA VAL A 226 -4.79 12.84 -1.74
C VAL A 226 -6.02 13.60 -1.26
N ALA A 227 -7.22 13.21 -1.70
CA ALA A 227 -8.45 13.84 -1.23
C ALA A 227 -8.66 13.58 0.27
N GLY A 228 -9.08 14.62 1.01
CA GLY A 228 -9.33 14.54 2.45
C GLY A 228 -10.38 13.49 2.81
N GLU A 229 -11.47 13.42 2.05
CA GLU A 229 -12.49 12.38 2.21
C GLU A 229 -11.94 10.96 2.02
N THR A 230 -10.99 10.77 1.10
CA THR A 230 -10.35 9.47 0.85
C THR A 230 -9.47 9.08 2.03
N PHE A 231 -8.76 10.06 2.62
CA PHE A 231 -7.96 9.84 3.81
C PHE A 231 -8.83 9.53 5.05
N THR A 232 -9.92 10.28 5.26
CA THR A 232 -10.86 10.01 6.36
C THR A 232 -11.50 8.63 6.23
N ALA A 233 -11.94 8.23 5.03
CA ALA A 233 -12.47 6.89 4.79
C ALA A 233 -11.41 5.80 5.04
N LEU A 234 -10.14 6.07 4.69
CA LEU A 234 -9.03 5.17 4.98
C LEU A 234 -8.78 5.01 6.49
N GLN A 235 -8.87 6.10 7.26
CA GLN A 235 -8.80 6.08 8.72
C GLN A 235 -9.90 5.19 9.33
N SER A 236 -11.15 5.38 8.92
CA SER A 236 -12.27 4.57 9.39
C SER A 236 -12.09 3.08 9.06
N ARG A 237 -11.63 2.76 7.83
CA ARG A 237 -11.34 1.37 7.43
C ARG A 237 -10.20 0.76 8.25
N ALA A 238 -9.14 1.52 8.53
CA ALA A 238 -8.03 1.05 9.36
C ALA A 238 -8.47 0.75 10.79
N LEU A 239 -9.27 1.62 11.40
CA LEU A 239 -9.83 1.39 12.74
C LEU A 239 -10.72 0.14 12.79
N ALA A 240 -11.59 -0.05 11.79
CA ALA A 240 -12.42 -1.25 11.69
C ALA A 240 -11.56 -2.53 11.54
N LEU A 241 -10.45 -2.46 10.81
CA LEU A 241 -9.51 -3.57 10.69
C LEU A 241 -8.81 -3.88 12.01
N PHE A 242 -8.37 -2.87 12.76
CA PHE A 242 -7.77 -3.11 14.08
C PHE A 242 -8.78 -3.70 15.07
N GLN A 243 -10.04 -3.24 15.05
CA GLN A 243 -11.10 -3.80 15.89
C GLN A 243 -11.32 -5.28 15.56
N ALA A 244 -11.51 -5.61 14.28
CA ALA A 244 -11.71 -6.99 13.82
C ALA A 244 -10.49 -7.90 14.08
N PHE A 245 -9.28 -7.35 14.07
CA PHE A 245 -8.05 -8.07 14.43
C PHE A 245 -8.07 -8.48 15.91
N HIS A 246 -8.30 -7.52 16.80
CA HIS A 246 -8.34 -7.75 18.24
C HIS A 246 -9.51 -8.65 18.67
N ASP A 247 -10.65 -8.59 17.98
CA ASP A 247 -11.78 -9.47 18.27
C ASP A 247 -11.53 -10.93 17.85
N ARG A 248 -10.71 -11.16 16.82
CA ARG A 248 -10.40 -12.51 16.30
C ARG A 248 -9.21 -13.16 17.01
N ALA A 249 -8.19 -12.38 17.38
CA ALA A 249 -6.97 -12.89 17.98
C ALA A 249 -6.58 -12.06 19.22
N PRO A 250 -7.30 -12.18 20.35
CA PRO A 250 -7.03 -11.40 21.57
C PRO A 250 -5.61 -11.61 22.15
N LEU A 251 -4.94 -12.70 21.77
CA LEU A 251 -3.60 -13.06 22.22
C LEU A 251 -2.48 -12.45 21.38
N GLU A 252 -2.80 -11.98 20.17
CA GLU A 252 -1.84 -11.30 19.31
C GLU A 252 -1.73 -9.82 19.73
N ASP A 253 -0.50 -9.38 19.96
CA ASP A 253 -0.26 -8.11 20.64
C ASP A 253 -0.42 -6.91 19.70
N ALA A 254 0.00 -7.05 18.44
CA ALA A 254 -0.01 -5.96 17.49
C ALA A 254 -0.07 -6.45 16.03
N LEU A 255 -0.70 -5.65 15.17
CA LEU A 255 -0.77 -5.86 13.73
C LEU A 255 0.44 -5.20 13.05
N HIS A 256 1.19 -5.96 12.26
CA HIS A 256 2.36 -5.42 11.55
C HIS A 256 1.97 -4.41 10.46
N ARG A 257 2.84 -3.42 10.21
CA ARG A 257 2.59 -2.34 9.25
C ARG A 257 2.36 -2.84 7.83
N GLU A 258 3.13 -3.82 7.38
CA GLU A 258 3.00 -4.37 6.03
C GLU A 258 1.71 -5.19 5.88
N GLU A 259 1.32 -5.93 6.92
CA GLU A 259 0.05 -6.65 6.93
C GLU A 259 -1.15 -5.68 6.91
N LEU A 260 -1.10 -4.60 7.69
CA LEU A 260 -2.10 -3.54 7.64
C LEU A 260 -2.22 -2.95 6.23
N ARG A 261 -1.08 -2.70 5.56
CA ARG A 261 -1.05 -2.20 4.18
C ARG A 261 -1.76 -3.17 3.23
N GLN A 262 -1.40 -4.44 3.27
CA GLN A 262 -1.96 -5.48 2.42
C GLN A 262 -3.47 -5.65 2.63
N ARG A 263 -3.95 -5.64 3.88
CA ARG A 263 -5.37 -5.72 4.24
C ARG A 263 -6.17 -4.47 3.82
N LEU A 264 -5.55 -3.29 3.83
CA LEU A 264 -6.20 -2.05 3.38
C LEU A 264 -6.31 -1.96 1.86
N SER A 265 -5.17 -2.05 1.17
CA SER A 265 -5.05 -2.06 -0.28
C SER A 265 -3.60 -2.28 -0.70
N HIS A 266 -3.36 -3.13 -1.70
CA HIS A 266 -2.04 -3.33 -2.27
C HIS A 266 -1.48 -2.09 -2.99
N ASP A 267 -2.37 -1.21 -3.47
CA ASP A 267 -2.04 0.04 -4.18
C ASP A 267 -1.73 1.21 -3.23
N LEU A 268 -1.73 0.97 -1.91
CA LEU A 268 -1.51 2.02 -0.92
C LEU A 268 -0.03 2.44 -0.89
N ASP A 269 0.24 3.71 -1.18
CA ASP A 269 1.59 4.28 -1.13
C ASP A 269 2.16 4.22 0.31
N PRO A 270 3.42 3.81 0.52
CA PRO A 270 4.04 3.73 1.84
C PRO A 270 4.05 5.05 2.62
N ARG A 271 4.17 6.20 1.94
CA ARG A 271 4.10 7.53 2.57
C ARG A 271 2.68 7.82 3.06
N LEU A 272 1.66 7.41 2.30
CA LEU A 272 0.26 7.53 2.72
C LEU A 272 -0.03 6.65 3.94
N LEU A 273 0.48 5.42 3.96
CA LEU A 273 0.41 4.56 5.14
C LEU A 273 1.11 5.20 6.34
N GLY A 274 2.32 5.73 6.16
CA GLY A 274 3.05 6.44 7.22
C GLY A 274 2.24 7.60 7.81
N ARG A 275 1.63 8.43 6.95
CA ARG A 275 0.74 9.53 7.37
C ARG A 275 -0.52 9.05 8.09
N LEU A 276 -1.12 7.96 7.60
CA LEU A 276 -2.27 7.34 8.25
C LEU A 276 -1.93 6.91 9.68
N VAL A 277 -0.83 6.16 9.84
CA VAL A 277 -0.37 5.66 11.15
C VAL A 277 -0.04 6.83 12.07
N GLN A 278 0.73 7.82 11.59
CA GLN A 278 1.04 9.03 12.35
C GLN A 278 -0.24 9.71 12.87
N ALA A 279 -1.22 9.93 11.99
CA ALA A 279 -2.47 10.58 12.37
C ALA A 279 -3.30 9.79 13.39
N LEU A 280 -3.27 8.45 13.35
CA LEU A 280 -3.95 7.60 14.33
C LEU A 280 -3.23 7.59 15.69
N VAL A 281 -1.89 7.62 15.68
CA VAL A 281 -1.06 7.72 16.90
C VAL A 281 -1.21 9.09 17.57
N GLU A 282 -1.17 10.18 16.79
CA GLU A 282 -1.36 11.54 17.30
C GLU A 282 -2.77 11.75 17.90
N ARG A 283 -3.79 11.08 17.33
CA ARG A 283 -5.15 11.04 17.90
C ARG A 283 -5.28 10.16 19.14
N GLY A 284 -4.26 9.37 19.46
CA GLY A 284 -4.26 8.46 20.60
C GLY A 284 -5.19 7.25 20.45
N THR A 285 -5.64 6.92 19.24
CA THR A 285 -6.48 5.74 19.00
C THR A 285 -5.66 4.47 18.78
N VAL A 286 -4.46 4.61 18.24
CA VAL A 286 -3.51 3.51 17.96
C VAL A 286 -2.18 3.82 18.66
N GLU A 287 -1.50 2.79 19.16
CA GLU A 287 -0.16 2.87 19.70
C GLU A 287 0.79 1.93 18.95
N SER A 288 2.08 2.28 18.93
CA SER A 288 3.14 1.48 18.30
C SER A 288 3.78 0.59 19.37
N VAL A 289 3.85 -0.71 19.11
CA VAL A 289 4.50 -1.70 19.98
C VAL A 289 5.52 -2.46 19.15
N GLY A 290 6.81 -2.19 19.37
CA GLY A 290 7.87 -2.69 18.51
C GLY A 290 7.65 -2.30 17.04
N GLU A 291 7.57 -3.30 16.16
CA GLU A 291 7.28 -3.11 14.73
C GLU A 291 5.78 -3.19 14.38
N GLY A 292 4.92 -3.42 15.38
CA GLY A 292 3.47 -3.56 15.23
C GLY A 292 2.68 -2.33 15.69
N LEU A 293 1.41 -2.31 15.32
CA LEU A 293 0.42 -1.29 15.68
C LEU A 293 -0.78 -1.94 16.33
N ARG A 294 -1.31 -1.35 17.40
CA ARG A 294 -2.52 -1.85 18.08
C ARG A 294 -3.42 -0.70 18.53
N LEU A 295 -4.73 -0.95 18.67
CA LEU A 295 -5.62 0.00 19.33
C LEU A 295 -5.14 0.27 20.75
N LYS A 296 -5.13 1.54 21.16
CA LYS A 296 -4.72 1.94 22.51
C LYS A 296 -5.62 1.24 23.54
N GLY A 297 -5.01 0.57 24.52
CA GLY A 297 -5.72 -0.19 25.54
C GLY A 297 -6.21 -1.58 25.09
N ARG A 298 -5.83 -2.04 23.90
CA ARG A 298 -6.08 -3.40 23.39
C ARG A 298 -4.74 -4.02 22.96
N GLY A 299 -4.49 -5.26 23.35
CA GLY A 299 -3.16 -5.90 23.33
C GLY A 299 -2.80 -6.38 24.74
N ARG A 300 -1.64 -7.02 24.94
CA ARG A 300 -1.24 -7.68 26.20
C ARG A 300 -1.19 -6.71 27.40
N SER A 301 -2.34 -6.36 27.93
CA SER A 301 -2.54 -6.32 29.37
C SER A 301 -2.73 -7.78 29.72
N LEU A 302 -1.73 -8.43 30.33
CA LEU A 302 -2.08 -9.52 31.23
C LEU A 302 -3.18 -8.93 32.12
N SER A 303 -4.39 -9.47 32.09
CA SER A 303 -5.36 -9.02 33.09
C SER A 303 -4.71 -9.23 34.46
N LEU A 304 -5.08 -8.46 35.48
CA LEU A 304 -4.58 -8.70 36.84
C LEU A 304 -4.74 -10.19 37.24
N ASP A 305 -5.73 -10.89 36.67
CA ASP A 305 -5.93 -12.33 36.80
C ASP A 305 -4.87 -13.18 36.08
N GLU A 306 -4.40 -12.79 34.89
CA GLU A 306 -3.33 -13.50 34.17
C GLU A 306 -1.95 -13.29 34.79
N GLU A 307 -1.68 -12.13 35.37
CA GLU A 307 -0.42 -11.88 36.10
C GLU A 307 -0.40 -12.65 37.41
N ALA A 308 -1.55 -12.72 38.10
CA ALA A 308 -1.75 -13.61 39.24
C ALA A 308 -1.63 -15.09 38.83
N ALA A 309 -2.19 -15.50 37.68
CA ALA A 309 -2.07 -16.86 37.16
C ALA A 309 -0.63 -17.22 36.77
N ARG A 310 0.11 -16.29 36.13
CA ARG A 310 1.54 -16.43 35.83
C ARG A 310 2.35 -16.62 37.12
N THR A 311 2.10 -15.76 38.11
CA THR A 311 2.78 -15.83 39.41
C THR A 311 2.50 -17.17 40.10
N LYS A 312 1.25 -17.64 40.10
CA LYS A 312 0.89 -18.95 40.63
C LYS A 312 1.51 -20.11 39.84
N ALA A 313 1.59 -20.03 38.52
CA ALA A 313 2.22 -21.05 37.68
C ALA A 313 3.73 -21.16 37.98
N VAL A 314 4.43 -20.03 38.03
CA VAL A 314 5.87 -19.99 38.38
C VAL A 314 6.10 -20.47 39.81
N ALA A 315 5.24 -20.07 40.76
CA ALA A 315 5.31 -20.55 42.14
C ALA A 315 5.11 -22.07 42.24
N ALA A 316 4.16 -22.64 41.50
CA ALA A 316 3.92 -24.08 41.45
C ALA A 316 5.13 -24.85 40.87
N ILE A 317 5.76 -24.31 39.81
CA ILE A 317 6.99 -24.86 39.24
C ILE A 317 8.15 -24.79 40.25
N SER A 318 8.31 -23.65 40.93
CA SER A 318 9.35 -23.45 41.93
C SER A 318 9.18 -24.38 43.14
N ALA A 319 7.95 -24.56 43.62
CA ALA A 319 7.65 -25.42 44.77
C ALA A 319 7.93 -26.92 44.48
N GLY A 320 7.78 -27.35 43.22
CA GLY A 320 8.07 -28.71 42.81
C GLY A 320 9.56 -29.05 42.68
N ALA A 321 10.46 -28.07 42.71
CA ALA A 321 11.92 -28.25 42.55
C ALA A 321 12.30 -29.18 41.38
N LEU A 322 12.76 -30.41 41.67
CA LEU A 322 13.13 -31.42 40.67
C LEU A 322 12.00 -32.38 40.26
N ALA A 323 10.79 -32.16 40.80
CA ALA A 323 9.56 -32.86 40.44
C ALA A 323 8.40 -31.85 40.21
N PRO A 324 8.53 -30.91 39.25
CA PRO A 324 7.51 -29.91 38.98
C PRO A 324 6.24 -30.54 38.39
N PRO A 325 5.06 -29.91 38.58
CA PRO A 325 3.86 -30.31 37.86
C PRO A 325 4.02 -30.08 36.35
N THR A 326 3.40 -30.95 35.56
CA THR A 326 3.30 -30.82 34.09
C THR A 326 2.45 -29.61 33.70
N LEU A 327 2.61 -29.11 32.46
CA LEU A 327 1.77 -28.03 31.94
C LEU A 327 0.27 -28.34 32.03
N ALA A 328 -0.13 -29.61 31.85
CA ALA A 328 -1.51 -30.07 32.01
C ALA A 328 -2.00 -30.09 33.47
N GLU A 329 -1.13 -30.37 34.43
CA GLU A 329 -1.44 -30.29 35.86
C GLU A 329 -1.58 -28.83 36.31
N ILE A 330 -0.68 -27.94 35.85
CA ILE A 330 -0.78 -26.49 36.09
C ILE A 330 -2.06 -25.93 35.46
N GLY A 331 -2.43 -26.37 34.26
CA GLY A 331 -3.70 -26.02 33.62
C GLY A 331 -4.91 -26.40 34.47
N ARG A 332 -4.92 -27.62 35.04
CA ARG A 332 -5.97 -28.05 35.97
C ARG A 332 -6.01 -27.21 37.25
N MET A 333 -4.87 -26.86 37.82
CA MET A 333 -4.80 -26.02 39.04
C MET A 333 -5.33 -24.61 38.83
N LEU A 334 -5.11 -24.05 37.63
CA LEU A 334 -5.49 -22.68 37.28
C LEU A 334 -6.82 -22.60 36.52
N SER A 335 -7.47 -23.75 36.24
CA SER A 335 -8.64 -23.85 35.37
C SER A 335 -8.41 -23.23 33.98
N LEU A 336 -7.23 -23.45 33.41
CA LEU A 336 -6.80 -22.94 32.11
C LEU A 336 -6.43 -24.08 31.14
N PRO A 337 -6.70 -23.92 29.82
CA PRO A 337 -6.23 -24.86 28.82
C PRO A 337 -4.70 -24.82 28.67
N VAL A 338 -4.10 -25.93 28.23
CA VAL A 338 -2.64 -26.14 28.21
C VAL A 338 -1.92 -25.10 27.35
N GLU A 339 -2.52 -24.72 26.23
CA GLU A 339 -1.98 -23.71 25.31
C GLU A 339 -1.89 -22.34 25.98
N ARG A 340 -2.84 -22.03 26.87
CA ARG A 340 -2.84 -20.76 27.62
C ARG A 340 -1.78 -20.77 28.71
N VAL A 341 -1.59 -21.89 29.40
CA VAL A 341 -0.48 -22.05 30.37
C VAL A 341 0.87 -21.93 29.67
N ALA A 342 1.05 -22.56 28.51
CA ALA A 342 2.27 -22.42 27.71
C ALA A 342 2.52 -20.97 27.31
N GLY A 343 1.47 -20.23 26.92
CA GLY A 343 1.53 -18.79 26.63
C GLY A 343 1.97 -17.95 27.82
N LEU A 344 1.45 -18.22 29.03
CA LEU A 344 1.82 -17.51 30.26
C LEU A 344 3.31 -17.71 30.63
N LEU A 345 3.87 -18.87 30.30
CA LEU A 345 5.26 -19.23 30.59
C LEU A 345 6.26 -18.75 29.53
N GLN A 346 5.83 -18.20 28.39
CA GLN A 346 6.77 -17.65 27.38
C GLN A 346 7.63 -16.51 27.93
N GLY A 347 7.04 -15.57 28.69
CA GLY A 347 7.78 -14.49 29.34
C GLY A 347 8.85 -15.01 30.32
N PRO A 348 8.47 -15.84 31.32
CA PRO A 348 9.40 -16.48 32.25
C PRO A 348 10.52 -17.32 31.59
N ILE A 349 10.27 -17.85 30.39
CA ILE A 349 11.28 -18.60 29.63
C ILE A 349 12.24 -17.62 28.95
N ALA A 350 11.73 -16.53 28.39
CA ALA A 350 12.55 -15.49 27.76
C ALA A 350 13.42 -14.71 28.75
N ASP A 351 12.94 -14.51 29.98
CA ASP A 351 13.69 -13.86 31.08
C ASP A 351 14.59 -14.83 31.87
N HIS A 352 14.67 -16.09 31.44
CA HIS A 352 15.46 -17.17 32.06
C HIS A 352 15.08 -17.53 33.52
N THR A 353 13.91 -17.10 34.01
CA THR A 353 13.39 -17.53 35.33
C THR A 353 12.96 -19.00 35.31
N VAL A 354 12.40 -19.45 34.18
CA VAL A 354 11.92 -20.81 33.97
C VAL A 354 12.66 -21.44 32.79
N VAL A 355 13.08 -22.68 32.95
CA VAL A 355 13.80 -23.47 31.95
C VAL A 355 12.87 -24.53 31.39
N LYS A 356 12.64 -24.50 30.07
CA LYS A 356 11.89 -25.54 29.37
C LYS A 356 12.80 -26.76 29.11
N VAL A 357 12.49 -27.87 29.79
CA VAL A 357 13.27 -29.12 29.68
C VAL A 357 12.71 -30.01 28.58
N SER A 358 11.38 -30.18 28.55
CA SER A 358 10.63 -30.89 27.50
C SER A 358 9.38 -30.11 27.08
N GLU A 359 8.54 -30.66 26.18
CA GLU A 359 7.27 -30.03 25.81
C GLU A 359 6.27 -29.95 26.96
N GLU A 360 6.35 -30.89 27.91
CA GLU A 360 5.40 -30.99 29.02
C GLU A 360 5.95 -30.47 30.35
N LEU A 361 7.27 -30.31 30.47
CA LEU A 361 7.96 -30.01 31.73
C LEU A 361 8.79 -28.74 31.64
N CYS A 362 8.49 -27.82 32.57
CA CYS A 362 9.24 -26.62 32.84
C CYS A 362 9.76 -26.66 34.29
N PHE A 363 10.99 -26.23 34.50
CA PHE A 363 11.65 -26.21 35.81
C PHE A 363 12.06 -24.79 36.16
N HIS A 364 12.14 -24.47 37.44
CA HIS A 364 12.70 -23.19 37.86
C HIS A 364 14.22 -23.17 37.64
N ALA A 365 14.77 -22.04 37.20
CA ALA A 365 16.18 -21.94 36.84
C ALA A 365 17.14 -22.25 38.00
N SER A 366 16.76 -21.91 39.24
CA SER A 366 17.54 -22.24 40.44
C SER A 366 17.71 -23.76 40.62
N ALA A 367 16.63 -24.53 40.46
CA ALA A 367 16.65 -25.98 40.62
C ALA A 367 17.53 -26.67 39.56
N ILE A 368 17.48 -26.19 38.32
CA ILE A 368 18.37 -26.67 37.25
C ILE A 368 19.82 -26.32 37.53
N THR A 369 20.09 -25.11 38.02
CA THR A 369 21.45 -24.65 38.35
C THR A 369 22.06 -25.46 39.50
N GLU A 370 21.29 -25.70 40.55
CA GLU A 370 21.71 -26.50 41.70
C GLU A 370 21.97 -27.97 41.29
N LEU A 371 21.08 -28.56 40.51
CA LEU A 371 21.28 -29.91 39.98
C LEU A 371 22.51 -29.99 39.06
N LYS A 372 22.72 -28.98 38.21
CA LYS A 372 23.91 -28.89 37.36
C LYS A 372 25.19 -28.86 38.20
N GLN A 373 25.23 -28.09 39.29
CA GLN A 373 26.39 -28.03 40.18
C GLN A 373 26.66 -29.38 40.86
N ARG A 374 25.62 -30.03 41.39
CA ARG A 374 25.73 -31.37 42.01
C ARG A 374 26.20 -32.43 41.00
N LEU A 375 25.68 -32.37 39.78
CA LEU A 375 26.07 -33.27 38.69
C LEU A 375 27.54 -33.07 38.29
N ILE A 376 27.99 -31.82 38.14
CA ILE A 376 29.39 -31.51 37.82
C ILE A 376 30.31 -31.97 38.95
N ALA A 377 29.95 -31.72 40.22
CA ALA A 377 30.73 -32.17 41.37
C ALA A 377 30.89 -33.70 41.37
N HIS A 378 29.78 -34.44 41.20
CA HIS A 378 29.79 -35.90 41.13
C HIS A 378 30.65 -36.43 39.97
N LEU A 379 30.52 -35.84 38.78
CA LEU A 379 31.30 -36.25 37.62
C LEU A 379 32.77 -35.85 37.70
N THR A 380 33.11 -34.80 38.46
CA THR A 380 34.52 -34.43 38.70
C THR A 380 35.19 -35.45 39.62
N GLU A 381 34.46 -35.97 40.60
CA GLU A 381 34.94 -36.96 41.56
C GLU A 381 34.95 -38.39 40.99
N HIS A 382 33.86 -38.83 40.36
CA HIS A 382 33.67 -40.22 39.91
C HIS A 382 33.88 -40.45 38.41
N ARG A 383 34.15 -39.39 37.61
CA ARG A 383 34.36 -39.36 36.15
C ARG A 383 33.16 -39.75 35.27
N GLU A 384 32.31 -40.65 35.75
CA GLU A 384 31.13 -41.15 35.05
C GLU A 384 29.93 -41.21 35.99
N ILE A 385 28.72 -41.16 35.42
CA ILE A 385 27.47 -41.35 36.16
C ILE A 385 26.56 -42.31 35.39
N THR A 386 26.06 -43.32 36.08
CA THR A 386 25.04 -44.24 35.55
C THR A 386 23.64 -43.63 35.67
N THR A 387 22.68 -44.12 34.89
CA THR A 387 21.27 -43.69 35.00
C THR A 387 20.70 -43.87 36.41
N GLN A 388 21.14 -44.90 37.14
CA GLN A 388 20.73 -45.16 38.52
C GLN A 388 21.28 -44.11 39.49
N GLN A 389 22.56 -43.78 39.41
CA GLN A 389 23.18 -42.72 40.22
C GLN A 389 22.60 -41.34 39.89
N PHE A 390 22.28 -41.08 38.62
CA PHE A 390 21.62 -39.85 38.22
C PHE A 390 20.19 -39.75 38.80
N LYS A 391 19.47 -40.87 38.85
CA LYS A 391 18.16 -40.94 39.52
C LYS A 391 18.28 -40.61 41.01
N GLU A 392 19.32 -41.10 41.69
CA GLU A 392 19.59 -40.79 43.11
C GLU A 392 19.89 -39.30 43.31
N LEU A 393 20.66 -38.68 42.41
CA LEU A 393 20.94 -37.24 42.43
C LEU A 393 19.70 -36.38 42.24
N VAL A 394 18.82 -36.76 41.32
CA VAL A 394 17.55 -36.05 41.06
C VAL A 394 16.53 -36.30 42.17
N GLY A 395 16.58 -37.45 42.84
CA GLY A 395 15.62 -37.83 43.89
C GLY A 395 14.20 -38.09 43.37
N GLY A 396 14.06 -38.36 42.06
CA GLY A 396 12.78 -38.33 41.35
C GLY A 396 12.39 -39.62 40.63
N SER A 397 11.16 -39.63 40.11
CA SER A 397 10.65 -40.72 39.26
C SER A 397 11.24 -40.67 37.84
N ARG A 398 11.15 -41.77 37.08
CA ARG A 398 11.63 -41.84 35.68
C ARG A 398 11.05 -40.71 34.79
N LYS A 399 9.85 -40.21 35.13
CA LYS A 399 9.16 -39.09 34.47
C LYS A 399 10.01 -37.82 34.42
N PHE A 400 10.86 -37.57 35.41
CA PHE A 400 11.70 -36.36 35.49
C PHE A 400 13.16 -36.64 35.14
N VAL A 401 13.67 -37.82 35.50
CA VAL A 401 15.08 -38.21 35.32
C VAL A 401 15.46 -38.28 33.85
N ILE A 402 14.63 -38.86 32.98
CA ILE A 402 14.95 -39.00 31.56
C ILE A 402 15.01 -37.60 30.89
N PRO A 403 13.96 -36.75 30.97
CA PRO A 403 14.01 -35.42 30.37
C PRO A 403 15.16 -34.54 30.88
N LEU A 404 15.47 -34.59 32.18
CA LEU A 404 16.59 -33.84 32.76
C LEU A 404 17.94 -34.35 32.22
N SER A 405 18.10 -35.66 32.06
CA SER A 405 19.33 -36.22 31.50
C SER A 405 19.54 -35.82 30.03
N GLU A 406 18.47 -35.83 29.24
CA GLU A 406 18.49 -35.40 27.84
C GLU A 406 18.71 -33.90 27.71
N TYR A 407 18.16 -33.11 28.63
CA TYR A 407 18.40 -31.67 28.70
C TYR A 407 19.88 -31.36 28.95
N PHE A 408 20.54 -32.02 29.91
CA PHE A 408 21.97 -31.80 30.14
C PHE A 408 22.87 -32.30 29.00
N ASP A 409 22.44 -33.33 28.29
CA ASP A 409 23.11 -33.78 27.06
C ASP A 409 22.98 -32.70 25.95
N ARG A 410 21.78 -32.11 25.78
CA ARG A 410 21.50 -31.02 24.82
C ARG A 410 22.25 -29.73 25.15
N GLU A 411 22.29 -29.36 26.43
CA GLU A 411 23.05 -28.22 26.97
C GLU A 411 24.56 -28.47 27.02
N LYS A 412 25.02 -29.61 26.48
CA LYS A 412 26.45 -29.98 26.38
C LYS A 412 27.16 -30.05 27.74
N VAL A 413 26.43 -30.31 28.82
CA VAL A 413 27.01 -30.55 30.15
C VAL A 413 27.52 -31.99 30.24
N THR A 414 26.71 -32.94 29.76
CA THR A 414 27.04 -34.36 29.75
C THR A 414 27.11 -34.92 28.34
N LEU A 415 27.81 -36.04 28.19
CA LEU A 415 27.85 -36.84 26.97
C LEU A 415 27.50 -38.29 27.30
N ARG A 416 26.47 -38.82 26.65
CA ARG A 416 26.08 -40.23 26.80
C ARG A 416 27.05 -41.14 26.05
N VAL A 417 27.63 -42.10 26.76
CA VAL A 417 28.48 -43.17 26.22
C VAL A 417 27.95 -44.51 26.73
N GLY A 418 27.16 -45.18 25.90
CA GLY A 418 26.43 -46.40 26.29
C GLY A 418 25.39 -46.13 27.38
N GLU A 419 25.52 -46.87 28.49
CA GLU A 419 24.66 -46.77 29.69
C GLU A 419 25.12 -45.70 30.71
N LYS A 420 26.21 -44.99 30.41
CA LYS A 420 26.82 -44.01 31.31
C LYS A 420 26.88 -42.63 30.66
N ARG A 421 27.01 -41.61 31.49
CA ARG A 421 27.27 -40.23 31.06
C ARG A 421 28.58 -39.74 31.63
N LEU A 422 29.34 -39.03 30.80
CA LEU A 422 30.63 -38.42 31.16
C LEU A 422 30.48 -36.90 31.19
N LEU A 423 31.31 -36.22 31.98
CA LEU A 423 31.41 -34.77 31.90
C LEU A 423 32.01 -34.37 30.56
N ARG A 424 31.32 -33.52 29.83
CA ARG A 424 31.85 -33.00 28.58
C ARG A 424 32.89 -31.92 28.91
N ARG A 425 34.16 -32.18 28.60
CA ARG A 425 35.20 -31.14 28.66
C ARG A 425 34.84 -30.05 27.63
N SER A 426 34.75 -28.81 28.12
CA SER A 426 34.50 -27.61 27.32
C SER A 426 35.56 -27.40 26.26
#